data_AF-A0A9E3TF28-F1
#
_entry.id   AF-A0A9E3TF28-F1
#
_cell.length_a   1.000
_cell.length_b   1.000
_cell.length_c   1.000
_cell.angle_alpha   90.00
_cell.angle_beta   90.00
_cell.angle_gamma   90.00
#
_symmetry.space_group_name_H-M   'P 1'
#
loop_
_entity.id
_entity.type
_entity.pdbx_description
1 polymer ?
#
loop_
_entity_poly.entity_id
_entity_poly.type
_entity_poly.pdbx_seq_one_letter_code
_entity_poly.pdbx_strand_id
1 'polypeptide(L)' 'MAAIKISSKVEESVWKDLKATASESHRNVSELLTEAIREYVERRRVRPVALRHLEDSISENEKLGRLLAR' A
#
# COMPACT_ATOMS: atom_id res chain seq x y z
N MET A 1 0.12 -17.64 11.39
CA MET A 1 0.00 -17.74 9.93
C MET A 1 1.18 -18.53 9.39
N ALA A 2 1.00 -19.39 8.39
CA ALA A 2 2.09 -20.17 7.81
C ALA A 2 3.02 -19.28 6.97
N ALA A 3 4.33 -19.38 7.18
CA ALA A 3 5.32 -18.69 6.36
C ALA A 3 5.50 -19.41 5.02
N ILE A 4 5.46 -18.67 3.92
CA ILE A 4 5.70 -19.19 2.56
C ILE A 4 7.11 -18.78 2.13
N LYS A 5 7.92 -19.73 1.69
CA LYS A 5 9.23 -19.43 1.09
C LYS A 5 9.04 -18.89 -0.32
N ILE A 6 9.63 -17.74 -0.59
CA ILE A 6 9.68 -17.14 -1.92
C ILE A 6 11.15 -17.01 -2.36
N SER A 7 11.42 -17.21 -3.64
CA SER A 7 12.72 -16.89 -4.24
C SER A 7 12.52 -15.77 -5.27
N SER A 8 13.33 -14.72 -5.18
CA SER A 8 13.33 -13.62 -6.13
C SER A 8 14.73 -13.00 -6.20
N LYS A 9 15.02 -12.32 -7.31
CA LYS A 9 16.23 -11.53 -7.47
C LYS A 9 15.93 -10.09 -7.07
N VAL A 10 16.82 -9.50 -6.28
CA VAL A 10 16.78 -8.09 -5.88
C VAL A 10 18.15 -7.48 -6.13
N GLU A 11 18.18 -6.18 -6.41
CA GLU A 11 19.42 -5.45 -6.56
C GLU A 11 20.22 -5.45 -5.25
N GLU A 12 21.55 -5.50 -5.36
CA GLU A 12 22.42 -5.56 -4.20
C GLU A 12 22.31 -4.31 -3.31
N SER A 13 22.17 -3.13 -3.92
CA SER A 13 21.92 -1.86 -3.23
C SER A 13 20.68 -1.93 -2.35
N VAL A 14 19.54 -2.32 -2.94
CA VAL A 14 18.26 -2.46 -2.24
C VAL A 14 18.35 -3.49 -1.10
N TRP A 15 19.07 -4.59 -1.31
CA TRP A 15 19.28 -5.60 -0.27
C TRP A 15 20.15 -5.10 0.89
N LYS A 16 21.15 -4.25 0.61
CA LYS A 16 21.97 -3.61 1.65
C LYS A 16 21.13 -2.64 2.47
N ASP A 17 20.32 -1.82 1.82
CA ASP A 17 19.45 -0.84 2.48
C ASP A 17 18.44 -1.54 3.40
N LEU A 18 17.78 -2.61 2.93
CA LEU A 18 16.85 -3.38 3.74
C LEU A 18 17.52 -3.97 4.99
N LYS A 19 18.76 -4.47 4.85
CA LYS A 19 19.53 -5.02 5.97
C LYS A 19 19.95 -3.94 6.97
N ALA A 20 20.35 -2.76 6.50
CA ALA A 20 20.67 -1.62 7.35
C ALA A 20 19.45 -1.22 8.18
N THR A 21 18.29 -1.03 7.53
CA THR A 21 17.03 -0.70 8.20
C THR A 21 16.62 -1.76 9.22
N ALA A 22 16.76 -3.04 8.90
CA ALA A 22 16.48 -4.13 9.83
C ALA A 22 17.40 -4.09 11.06
N SER A 23 18.69 -3.79 10.85
CA SER A 23 19.67 -3.64 11.93
C SER A 23 19.37 -2.43 12.82
N GLU A 24 19.06 -1.28 12.23
CA GLU A 24 18.74 -0.04 12.94
C GLU A 24 17.45 -0.16 13.77
N SER A 25 16.46 -0.89 13.24
CA SER A 25 15.19 -1.12 13.92
C SER A 25 15.20 -2.31 14.89
N HIS A 26 16.32 -3.05 14.98
CA HIS A 26 16.42 -4.32 15.72
C HIS A 26 15.37 -5.37 15.31
N ARG A 27 15.02 -5.41 14.03
CA ARG A 27 13.99 -6.31 13.49
C ARG A 27 14.58 -7.38 12.59
N ASN A 28 13.87 -8.49 12.44
CA ASN A 28 14.26 -9.51 11.47
C ASN A 28 13.97 -9.03 10.04
N VAL A 29 14.91 -9.29 9.12
CA VAL A 29 14.75 -8.98 7.69
C VAL A 29 13.49 -9.63 7.09
N SER A 30 13.11 -10.84 7.53
CA SER A 30 11.91 -11.53 7.03
C SER A 30 10.61 -10.83 7.45
N GLU A 31 10.57 -10.27 8.66
CA GLU A 31 9.44 -9.50 9.18
C GLU A 31 9.34 -8.16 8.46
N LEU A 32 10.46 -7.47 8.31
CA LEU A 32 10.53 -6.20 7.58
C LEU A 32 10.11 -6.38 6.11
N LEU A 33 10.55 -7.47 5.47
CA LEU A 33 10.13 -7.80 4.11
C LEU A 33 8.64 -8.09 4.01
N THR A 34 8.07 -8.80 4.99
CA THR A 34 6.63 -9.09 5.05
C THR A 34 5.82 -7.80 5.17
N GLU A 35 6.27 -6.87 6.01
CA GLU A 35 5.64 -5.57 6.17
C GLU A 35 5.75 -4.72 4.89
N ALA A 36 6.93 -4.63 4.29
CA ALA A 36 7.14 -3.88 3.05
C ALA A 36 6.24 -4.38 1.91
N ILE A 37 6.08 -5.71 1.77
CA ILE A 37 5.17 -6.31 0.79
C ILE A 37 3.71 -5.91 1.10
N ARG A 38 3.28 -6.00 2.36
CA ARG A 38 1.93 -5.62 2.77
C ARG A 38 1.64 -4.16 2.46
N GLU A 39 2.51 -3.26 2.91
CA GLU A 39 2.36 -1.83 2.73
C GLU A 39 2.32 -1.46 1.25
N TYR A 40 3.18 -2.07 0.43
CA TYR A 40 3.16 -1.84 -1.00
C TYR A 40 1.84 -2.25 -1.65
N VAL A 41 1.31 -3.43 -1.30
CA VAL A 41 0.01 -3.92 -1.81
C VAL A 41 -1.12 -3.01 -1.35
N GLU A 42 -1.13 -2.61 -0.08
CA GLU A 42 -2.13 -1.69 0.48
C GLU A 42 -2.11 -0.35 -0.25
N ARG A 43 -0.96 0.33 -0.32
CA ARG A 43 -0.81 1.61 -1.04
C ARG A 43 -1.27 1.51 -2.50
N ARG A 44 -0.96 0.41 -3.17
CA ARG A 44 -1.33 0.20 -4.58
C ARG A 44 -2.82 -0.11 -4.78
N ARG A 45 -3.48 -0.68 -3.77
CA ARG A 45 -4.94 -0.93 -3.75
C ARG A 45 -5.76 0.25 -3.23
N VAL A 46 -5.18 1.10 -2.38
CA VAL A 46 -5.83 2.33 -1.88
C VAL A 46 -6.14 3.28 -3.04
N ARG A 47 -5.28 3.38 -4.05
CA ARG A 47 -5.49 4.30 -5.18
C ARG A 47 -6.80 4.02 -5.94
N PRO A 48 -7.16 2.78 -6.31
CA PRO A 48 -8.49 2.45 -6.83
C PRO A 48 -9.66 2.76 -5.89
N VAL A 49 -9.51 2.48 -4.58
CA VAL A 49 -10.60 2.65 -3.60
C VAL A 49 -10.87 4.13 -3.34
N ALA A 50 -9.82 4.94 -3.18
CA ALA A 50 -9.94 6.38 -3.03
C ALA A 50 -10.55 7.04 -4.27
N LEU A 51 -10.16 6.60 -5.48
CA LEU A 51 -10.78 7.04 -6.73
C LEU A 51 -12.28 6.76 -6.76
N ARG A 52 -12.69 5.54 -6.40
CA ARG A 52 -14.10 5.17 -6.34
C ARG A 52 -14.88 6.05 -5.35
N HIS A 53 -14.35 6.30 -4.15
CA HIS A 53 -15.03 7.17 -3.19
C HIS A 53 -15.15 8.63 -3.67
N LEU A 54 -14.15 9.12 -4.42
CA LEU A 54 -14.21 10.44 -5.04
C LEU A 54 -15.26 10.49 -6.15
N GLU A 55 -15.34 9.48 -7.02
CA GLU A 55 -16.37 9.35 -8.05
C GLU A 55 -17.78 9.29 -7.46
N ASP A 56 -17.97 8.49 -6.40
CA ASP A 56 -19.23 8.39 -5.67
C ASP A 56 -19.63 9.76 -5.08
N SER A 57 -18.68 10.46 -4.43
CA SER A 57 -18.91 11.79 -3.85
C SER A 57 -19.27 12.84 -4.90
N ILE A 58 -18.62 12.81 -6.07
CA ILE A 58 -18.94 13.72 -7.19
C ILE A 58 -20.38 13.49 -7.67
N SER A 59 -20.76 12.23 -7.88
CA SER A 59 -22.11 11.85 -8.33
C SER A 59 -23.20 12.26 -7.33
N GLU A 60 -22.96 12.05 -6.04
CA GLU A 60 -23.87 12.48 -4.98
C GLU A 60 -24.01 14.00 -4.95
N ASN A 61 -22.90 14.73 -5.09
CA ASN A 61 -22.91 16.19 -5.06
C ASN A 61 -23.60 16.79 -6.29
N GLU A 62 -23.43 16.21 -7.48
CA GLU A 62 -24.18 16.59 -8.68
C GLU A 62 -25.69 16.38 -8.50
N LYS A 63 -26.08 15.26 -7.88
CA LYS A 63 -27.49 14.97 -7.58
C LYS A 63 -28.05 16.00 -6.60
N LEU A 64 -27.30 16.34 -5.56
CA LEU A 64 -27.64 17.39 -4.60
C LEU A 64 -27.78 18.76 -5.28
N GLY A 65 -26.82 19.14 -6.13
CA GLY A 65 -26.86 20.39 -6.89
C GLY A 65 -28.09 20.51 -7.78
N ARG A 66 -28.50 19.41 -8.46
CA ARG A 66 -29.74 19.38 -9.25
C ARG A 66 -31.01 19.55 -8.39
N LEU A 67 -31.01 19.03 -7.16
CA LEU A 67 -32.14 19.16 -6.24
C LEU A 67 -32.23 20.55 -5.62
N LEU A 68 -31.09 21.19 -5.33
CA LEU A 68 -31.01 22.51 -4.71
C LEU A 68 -31.18 23.67 -5.71
N ALA A 69 -31.01 23.41 -7.01
CA ALA A 69 -31.26 24.39 -8.08
C ALA A 69 -32.75 24.53 -8.46
N ARG A 70 -33.66 23.90 -7.69
CA ARG A 70 -35.12 24.05 -7.75
C ARG A 70 -35.62 24.80 -6.53
#